data_AF-A0A6N3E9N8-F1
#
_entry.id   AF-A0A6N3E9N8-F1
#
_cell.length_a   1.000
_cell.length_b   1.000
_cell.length_c   1.000
_cell.angle_alpha   90.00
_cell.angle_beta   90.00
_cell.angle_gamma   90.00
#
_symmetry.space_group_name_H-M   'P 1'
#
loop_
_entity.id
_entity.type
_entity.pdbx_description
1 polymer ?
#
loop_
_entity_poly.entity_id
_entity_poly.type
_entity_poly.pdbx_seq_one_letter_code
_entity_poly.pdbx_strand_id
1 'polypeptide(L)'
;MANTRTQKPITMAKTKSENIASWFINEAHWKLLSEQLELGKTAVFKYKKNVKELSESKSAFDALAEIFTVKQLNTVIAMFNDYIEHPEKYEKTKKKAEVDLEQQEEIVQKHINSMNTDYLKYKNELKRTKTSDNKGQS
;
A
#
# COMPACT_ATOMS: atom_id res chain seq x y z
N MET A 1 46.17 -15.58 13.74
CA MET A 1 45.38 -14.38 14.13
C MET A 1 44.29 -14.18 13.09
N ALA A 2 43.01 -14.13 13.50
CA ALA A 2 41.89 -14.03 12.58
C ALA A 2 41.87 -12.63 11.92
N ASN A 3 41.71 -12.59 10.60
CA ASN A 3 41.66 -11.38 9.80
C ASN A 3 40.35 -10.63 10.08
N THR A 4 40.31 -9.81 11.12
CA THR A 4 39.15 -8.98 11.47
C THR A 4 39.05 -7.82 10.48
N ARG A 5 38.45 -8.08 9.31
CA ARG A 5 37.91 -7.04 8.43
C ARG A 5 36.88 -6.22 9.21
N THR A 6 37.34 -5.18 9.88
CA THR A 6 36.46 -4.19 10.53
C THR A 6 35.78 -3.39 9.42
N GLN A 7 34.47 -3.52 9.30
CA GLN A 7 33.70 -2.64 8.43
C GLN A 7 33.88 -1.19 8.92
N LYS A 8 34.21 -0.28 8.01
CA LYS A 8 34.27 1.15 8.35
C LYS A 8 32.89 1.57 8.88
N PRO A 9 32.83 2.25 10.04
CA PRO A 9 31.56 2.72 10.59
C PRO A 9 30.93 3.70 9.60
N ILE A 10 29.67 3.46 9.26
CA ILE A 10 28.89 4.38 8.44
C ILE A 10 28.69 5.63 9.28
N THR A 11 29.04 6.79 8.71
CA THR A 11 28.83 8.08 9.35
C THR A 11 28.00 8.96 8.42
N MET A 12 26.98 9.60 8.98
CA MET A 12 26.10 10.52 8.26
C MET A 12 26.04 11.85 9.02
N ALA A 13 25.91 12.94 8.27
CA ALA A 13 25.64 14.24 8.87
C ALA A 13 24.31 14.21 9.62
N LYS A 14 24.27 14.79 10.82
CA LYS A 14 23.10 14.81 11.72
C LYS A 14 21.82 15.30 11.02
N THR A 15 21.93 16.41 10.29
CA THR A 15 20.82 17.00 9.53
C THR A 15 20.31 16.07 8.43
N LYS A 16 21.21 15.33 7.76
CA LYS A 16 20.84 14.36 6.72
C LYS A 16 20.05 13.19 7.32
N SER A 17 20.50 12.66 8.46
CA SER A 17 19.77 11.58 9.15
C SER A 17 18.39 12.02 9.66
N GLU A 18 18.26 13.24 10.17
CA GLU A 18 16.98 13.79 10.63
C GLU A 18 15.99 13.96 9.47
N ASN A 19 16.46 14.49 8.33
CA ASN A 19 15.63 14.65 7.14
C ASN A 19 15.17 13.30 6.58
N ILE A 20 16.06 12.31 6.52
CA ILE A 20 15.71 10.97 6.06
C ILE A 20 14.70 10.31 7.00
N ALA A 21 14.90 10.40 8.32
CA ALA A 21 13.98 9.84 9.29
C ALA A 21 12.59 10.50 9.20
N SER A 22 12.54 11.83 9.13
CA SER A 22 11.29 12.58 8.97
C SER A 22 10.57 12.20 7.67
N TRP A 23 11.28 12.16 6.55
CA TRP A 23 10.73 11.73 5.27
C TRP A 23 10.20 10.30 5.33
N PHE A 24 10.98 9.38 5.92
CA PHE A 24 10.59 7.98 6.03
C PHE A 24 9.30 7.80 6.85
N ILE A 25 9.13 8.57 7.94
CA ILE A 25 7.94 8.50 8.79
C ILE A 25 6.73 9.14 8.08
N ASN A 26 6.88 10.38 7.60
CA ASN A 26 5.76 11.24 7.23
C ASN A 26 5.38 11.18 5.75
N GLU A 27 6.36 11.14 4.86
CA GLU A 27 6.17 11.32 3.42
C GLU A 27 6.17 9.98 2.67
N ALA A 28 7.13 9.11 2.97
CA ALA A 28 7.37 7.89 2.22
C ALA A 28 6.16 6.93 2.27
N HIS A 29 5.61 6.59 1.10
CA HIS A 29 4.44 5.71 1.03
C HIS A 29 4.82 4.25 1.28
N TRP A 30 4.11 3.59 2.21
CA TRP A 30 4.32 2.19 2.62
C TRP A 30 4.37 1.18 1.47
N LYS A 31 3.59 1.39 0.39
CA LYS A 31 3.64 0.52 -0.80
C LYS A 31 5.00 0.58 -1.50
N LEU A 32 5.52 1.79 -1.72
CA LEU A 32 6.79 2.00 -2.41
C LEU A 32 7.97 1.53 -1.55
N LEU A 33 7.90 1.78 -0.24
CA LEU A 33 8.87 1.24 0.73
C LEU A 33 8.87 -0.30 0.75
N SER A 34 7.69 -0.93 0.67
CA SER A 34 7.55 -2.40 0.67
C SER A 34 8.17 -3.02 -0.58
N GLU A 35 7.96 -2.41 -1.74
CA GLU A 35 8.53 -2.85 -3.02
C GLU A 35 10.05 -2.68 -3.05
N GLN A 36 10.56 -1.50 -2.67
CA GLN A 36 12.00 -1.19 -2.76
C GLN A 36 12.85 -1.86 -1.67
N LEU A 37 12.31 -2.06 -0.47
CA LEU A 37 13.03 -2.71 0.62
C LEU A 37 12.89 -4.22 0.62
N GLU A 38 12.13 -4.80 -0.32
CA GLU A 38 11.81 -6.23 -0.37
C GLU A 38 11.15 -6.71 0.95
N LEU A 39 10.41 -5.81 1.62
CA LEU A 39 9.79 -6.04 2.92
C LEU A 39 8.28 -6.15 2.78
N GLY A 40 7.65 -7.02 3.57
CA GLY A 40 6.20 -7.07 3.67
C GLY A 40 5.61 -5.76 4.23
N LYS A 41 4.38 -5.41 3.81
CA LYS A 41 3.65 -4.21 4.25
C LYS A 41 3.59 -4.05 5.78
N THR A 42 3.38 -5.15 6.49
CA THR A 42 3.36 -5.20 7.96
C THR A 42 4.73 -4.92 8.58
N ALA A 43 5.82 -5.37 7.97
CA ALA A 43 7.17 -5.07 8.41
C ALA A 43 7.50 -3.59 8.22
N VAL A 44 7.15 -3.01 7.07
CA VAL A 44 7.33 -1.57 6.81
C VAL A 44 6.59 -0.71 7.84
N PHE A 45 5.36 -1.09 8.19
CA PHE A 45 4.59 -0.37 9.22
C PHE A 45 5.28 -0.44 10.59
N LYS A 46 5.75 -1.62 10.99
CA LYS A 46 6.54 -1.78 12.23
C LYS A 46 7.81 -0.93 12.20
N TYR A 47 8.50 -0.88 11.07
CA TYR A 47 9.73 -0.10 10.93
C TYR A 47 9.44 1.38 11.09
N LYS A 48 8.40 1.93 10.44
CA LYS A 48 7.98 3.33 10.64
C LYS A 48 7.68 3.64 12.11
N LYS A 49 6.95 2.75 12.78
CA LYS A 49 6.62 2.91 14.20
C LYS A 49 7.89 2.92 15.06
N ASN A 50 8.77 1.94 14.85
CA ASN A 50 10.02 1.82 15.62
C ASN A 50 10.95 3.01 15.36
N VAL A 51 11.08 3.49 14.11
CA VAL A 51 11.92 4.67 13.80
C VAL A 51 11.38 5.88 14.55
N LYS A 52 10.06 6.06 14.60
CA LYS A 52 9.43 7.15 15.35
C LYS A 52 9.75 7.05 16.85
N GLU A 53 9.48 5.91 17.47
CA GLU A 53 9.73 5.69 18.90
C GLU A 53 11.22 5.82 19.28
N LEU A 54 12.13 5.28 18.47
CA LEU A 54 13.57 5.40 18.70
C LEU A 54 14.08 6.81 18.44
N SER A 55 13.49 7.56 17.51
CA SER A 55 13.87 8.96 17.27
C SER A 55 13.48 9.91 18.39
N GLU A 56 12.52 9.52 19.24
CA GLU A 56 12.14 10.28 20.45
C GLU A 56 13.14 10.06 21.61
N SER A 57 13.83 8.93 21.63
CA SER A 57 14.75 8.53 22.72
C SER A 57 16.23 8.60 22.37
N LYS A 58 16.57 8.48 21.08
CA LYS A 58 17.94 8.46 20.55
C LYS A 58 18.06 9.41 19.36
N SER A 59 19.29 9.56 18.84
CA SER A 59 19.50 10.35 17.62
C SER A 59 18.80 9.67 16.42
N ALA A 60 18.37 10.48 15.44
CA ALA A 60 17.76 9.96 14.21
C ALA A 60 18.65 8.96 13.47
N PHE A 61 19.98 9.16 13.53
CA PHE A 61 20.94 8.22 12.94
C PHE A 61 20.93 6.87 13.66
N ASP A 62 20.96 6.87 14.99
CA ASP A 62 20.95 5.63 15.77
C ASP A 62 19.64 4.86 15.60
N ALA A 63 18.51 5.58 15.55
CA ALA A 63 17.20 4.99 15.28
C ALA A 63 17.17 4.28 13.92
N LEU A 64 17.73 4.89 12.87
CA LEU A 64 17.83 4.28 11.55
C LEU A 64 18.82 3.10 11.55
N ALA A 65 19.98 3.24 12.19
CA ALA A 65 21.01 2.20 12.22
C ALA A 65 20.58 0.95 13.00
N GLU A 66 19.74 1.10 14.02
CA GLU A 66 19.23 -0.02 14.83
C GLU A 66 18.14 -0.83 14.11
N ILE A 67 17.39 -0.19 13.21
CA ILE A 67 16.25 -0.83 12.51
C ILE A 67 16.67 -1.40 11.16
N PHE A 68 17.51 -0.67 10.42
CA PHE A 68 17.87 -1.02 9.06
C PHE A 68 19.21 -1.73 8.99
N THR A 69 19.27 -2.77 8.15
CA THR A 69 20.56 -3.28 7.68
C THR A 69 21.26 -2.26 6.79
N VAL A 70 22.58 -2.37 6.63
CA VAL A 70 23.36 -1.49 5.74
C VAL A 70 22.79 -1.44 4.31
N LYS A 71 22.37 -2.60 3.76
CA LYS A 71 21.74 -2.67 2.43
C LYS A 71 20.47 -1.82 2.39
N GLN A 72 19.58 -2.00 3.36
CA GLN A 72 18.31 -1.28 3.42
C GLN A 72 18.51 0.22 3.65
N LEU A 73 19.47 0.60 4.50
CA LEU A 73 19.79 2.01 4.74
C LEU A 73 20.26 2.69 3.46
N ASN A 74 21.10 2.02 2.67
CA ASN A 74 21.51 2.52 1.34
C ASN A 74 20.32 2.69 0.40
N THR A 75 19.37 1.74 0.39
CA THR A 75 18.14 1.86 -0.39
C THR A 75 17.28 3.04 0.08
N VAL A 76 17.10 3.22 1.39
CA VAL A 76 16.37 4.37 1.96
C VAL A 76 17.02 5.69 1.56
N ILE A 77 18.36 5.77 1.62
CA ILE A 77 19.11 6.97 1.20
C ILE A 77 18.90 7.22 -0.31
N ALA A 78 18.97 6.18 -1.15
CA ALA A 78 18.77 6.31 -2.58
C ALA A 78 17.36 6.82 -2.91
N MET A 79 16.33 6.26 -2.27
CA MET A 79 14.95 6.73 -2.45
C MET A 79 14.75 8.16 -1.92
N PHE A 80 15.41 8.54 -0.83
CA PHE A 80 15.34 9.91 -0.33
C PHE A 80 16.00 10.90 -1.29
N ASN A 81 17.10 10.53 -1.93
CA ASN A 81 17.73 11.37 -2.94
C ASN A 81 16.85 11.47 -4.20
N ASP A 82 16.27 10.36 -4.69
CA ASP A 82 15.32 10.40 -5.82
C ASP A 82 14.05 11.19 -5.45
N TYR A 83 13.62 11.20 -4.19
CA TYR A 83 12.55 12.07 -3.71
C TYR A 83 12.92 13.56 -3.78
N ILE A 84 14.17 13.93 -3.49
CA ILE A 84 14.64 15.31 -3.61
C ILE A 84 14.71 15.73 -5.09
N GLU A 85 15.16 14.83 -5.96
CA GLU A 85 15.31 15.10 -7.40
C GLU A 85 13.99 15.06 -8.17
N HIS A 86 13.08 14.16 -7.76
CA HIS A 86 11.82 13.83 -8.44
C HIS A 86 10.66 13.67 -7.44
N PRO A 87 10.26 14.74 -6.72
CA PRO A 87 9.18 14.66 -5.73
C PRO A 87 7.84 14.20 -6.36
N GLU A 88 7.62 14.45 -7.66
CA GLU A 88 6.40 14.07 -8.39
C GLU A 88 6.13 12.56 -8.40
N LYS A 89 7.17 11.71 -8.32
CA LYS A 89 7.03 10.25 -8.31
C LYS A 89 6.52 9.72 -6.97
N TYR A 90 6.70 10.51 -5.92
CA TYR A 90 6.40 10.14 -4.53
C TYR A 90 5.18 10.88 -3.99
N GLU A 91 4.65 11.86 -4.71
CA GLU A 91 3.35 12.44 -4.41
C GLU A 91 2.32 11.31 -4.34
N LYS A 92 1.69 11.17 -3.17
CA LYS A 92 0.53 10.30 -2.98
C LYS A 92 -0.44 10.69 -4.08
N THR A 93 -0.67 9.81 -5.07
CA THR A 93 -1.66 10.03 -6.14
C THR A 93 -2.86 10.67 -5.49
N LYS A 94 -3.03 11.99 -5.65
CA LYS A 94 -4.23 12.67 -5.18
C LYS A 94 -5.28 11.91 -5.95
N LYS A 95 -6.09 11.09 -5.26
CA LYS A 95 -7.27 10.50 -5.89
C LYS A 95 -7.89 11.68 -6.63
N LYS A 96 -7.96 11.61 -7.96
CA LYS A 96 -8.86 12.50 -8.69
C LYS A 96 -10.21 12.26 -8.04
N ALA A 97 -10.59 13.14 -7.12
CA ALA A 97 -11.88 13.12 -6.48
C ALA A 97 -12.87 13.80 -7.42
N GLU A 98 -12.84 13.42 -8.69
CA GLU A 98 -14.06 13.32 -9.48
C GLU A 98 -14.41 11.84 -9.38
N VAL A 99 -15.12 11.51 -8.30
CA VAL A 99 -15.96 10.32 -8.36
C VAL A 99 -16.95 10.64 -9.46
N ASP A 100 -16.78 9.97 -10.59
CA ASP A 100 -17.71 10.04 -11.72
C ASP A 100 -19.02 9.37 -11.27
N LEU A 101 -19.87 10.15 -10.58
CA LEU A 101 -21.13 9.70 -9.99
C LEU A 101 -22.03 9.06 -11.06
N GLU A 102 -21.89 9.50 -12.31
CA GLU A 102 -22.60 8.93 -13.47
C GLU A 102 -22.20 7.47 -13.72
N GLN A 103 -20.91 7.13 -13.65
CA GLN A 103 -20.46 5.74 -13.82
C GLN A 103 -20.89 4.86 -12.66
N GLN A 104 -20.91 5.39 -11.43
CA GLN A 104 -21.44 4.66 -10.28
C GLN A 104 -22.95 4.42 -10.40
N GLU A 105 -23.72 5.41 -10.86
CA GLU A 105 -25.15 5.28 -11.09
C GLU A 105 -25.44 4.27 -12.21
N GLU A 106 -24.65 4.29 -13.29
CA GLU A 106 -24.80 3.33 -14.40
C GLU A 106 -24.49 1.88 -13.97
N ILE A 107 -23.46 1.68 -13.12
CA ILE A 107 -23.13 0.37 -12.56
C ILE A 107 -24.22 -0.12 -11.60
N VAL A 108 -24.74 0.76 -10.73
CA VAL A 108 -25.84 0.45 -9.81
C VAL A 108 -27.12 0.11 -10.58
N GLN A 109 -27.47 0.89 -11.60
CA GLN A 109 -28.61 0.63 -12.49
C GLN A 109 -28.46 -0.69 -13.24
N LYS A 110 -27.27 -0.99 -13.80
CA LYS A 110 -26.99 -2.29 -14.43
C LYS A 110 -27.16 -3.45 -13.45
N HIS A 111 -26.73 -3.29 -12.20
CA HIS A 111 -26.84 -4.33 -11.18
C HIS A 111 -28.29 -4.54 -10.69
N ILE A 112 -29.05 -3.46 -10.51
CA ILE A 112 -30.49 -3.53 -10.18
C ILE A 112 -31.26 -4.20 -11.32
N ASN A 113 -30.98 -3.81 -12.56
CA ASN A 113 -31.62 -4.39 -13.73
C ASN A 113 -31.24 -5.86 -13.94
N SER A 114 -29.98 -6.26 -13.71
CA SER A 114 -29.59 -7.68 -13.78
C SER A 114 -30.30 -8.51 -12.71
N MET A 115 -30.37 -8.04 -11.47
CA MET A 115 -31.10 -8.74 -10.40
C MET A 115 -32.60 -8.87 -10.71
N ASN A 116 -33.22 -7.82 -11.24
CA ASN A 116 -34.64 -7.84 -11.57
C ASN A 116 -34.94 -8.76 -12.77
N THR A 117 -34.03 -8.79 -13.75
CA THR A 117 -34.12 -9.67 -14.92
C THR A 117 -33.93 -11.15 -14.54
N ASP A 118 -32.99 -11.45 -13.66
CA ASP A 118 -32.76 -12.81 -13.17
C ASP A 118 -33.92 -13.31 -12.29
N TYR A 119 -34.51 -12.46 -11.46
CA TYR A 119 -35.71 -12.80 -10.70
C TYR A 119 -36.92 -13.06 -11.59
N LEU A 120 -37.13 -12.23 -12.61
CA LEU A 120 -38.20 -12.42 -13.60
C LEU A 120 -37.98 -13.69 -14.43
N LYS A 121 -36.73 -13.98 -14.82
CA LYS A 121 -36.37 -15.20 -15.54
C LYS A 121 -36.62 -16.44 -14.69
N TYR A 122 -36.16 -16.46 -13.44
CA TYR A 122 -36.43 -17.53 -12.48
C TYR A 122 -37.94 -17.74 -12.26
N LYS A 123 -38.69 -16.66 -12.03
CA LYS A 123 -40.15 -16.73 -11.83
C LYS A 123 -40.89 -17.26 -13.06
N ASN A 124 -40.44 -16.92 -14.26
CA ASN A 124 -41.01 -17.38 -15.52
C ASN A 124 -40.65 -18.84 -15.83
N GLU A 125 -39.44 -19.28 -15.50
CA GLU A 125 -39.02 -20.69 -15.58
C GLU A 125 -39.81 -21.56 -14.59
N LEU A 126 -40.07 -21.06 -13.37
CA LEU A 126 -40.88 -21.72 -12.35
C LEU A 126 -42.37 -21.83 -12.72
N LYS A 127 -42.90 -20.85 -13.48
CA LYS A 127 -44.26 -20.92 -14.04
C LYS A 127 -44.37 -21.89 -15.20
N ARG A 128 -43.35 -21.97 -16.07
CA ARG A 128 -43.31 -22.91 -17.20
C ARG A 128 -43.24 -24.36 -16.73
N THR A 129 -42.43 -24.67 -15.71
CA THR A 129 -42.35 -26.02 -15.11
C THR A 129 -43.64 -26.42 -14.41
N LYS A 130 -44.35 -25.50 -13.75
CA LYS A 130 -45.65 -25.80 -13.12
C LYS A 130 -46.81 -26.00 -14.12
N THR A 131 -46.67 -25.54 -15.36
CA THR A 131 -47.72 -25.70 -16.39
C THR A 131 -47.55 -27.01 -17.17
N SER A 132 -46.34 -27.56 -17.24
CA SER A 132 -46.08 -28.86 -17.89
C SER A 132 -46.53 -30.07 -17.07
N ASP A 133 -46.61 -29.96 -15.74
CA ASP A 133 -47.06 -31.09 -14.88
C ASP A 133 -48.59 -31.23 -14.78
N ASN A 134 -49.36 -30.20 -15.16
CA ASN A 134 -50.83 -30.20 -15.07
C ASN A 134 -51.56 -30.54 -16.40
N LYS A 135 -50.84 -30.99 -17.43
CA LYS A 135 -51.41 -31.44 -18.71
C LYS A 135 -51.29 -32.96 -18.95
N GLY A 136 -51.14 -33.74 -17.88
CA GLY A 136 -50.99 -35.19 -17.93
C GLY A 136 -51.99 -35.99 -17.09
N GLN A 137 -53.09 -35.38 -16.61
CA GLN A 137 -54.18 -36.10 -15.95
C GLN A 137 -55.53 -35.46 -16.32
N SER A 138 -56.11 -35.91 -17.43
CA SER A 138 -57.56 -35.98 -17.71
C SER A 138 -57.77 -36.90 -18.89
#